data_AF-A0A2G6HFE6-F1
#
_entry.id   AF-A0A2G6HFE6-F1
#
_cell.length_a   1.000
_cell.length_b   1.000
_cell.length_c   1.000
_cell.angle_alpha   90.00
_cell.angle_beta   90.00
_cell.angle_gamma   90.00
#
_symmetry.space_group_name_H-M   'P 1'
#
loop_
_entity.id
_entity.type
_entity.pdbx_description
1 polymer ?
#
loop_
_entity_poly.entity_id
_entity_poly.type
_entity_poly.pdbx_seq_one_letter_code
_entity_poly.pdbx_strand_id
1 'polypeptide(L)'
;MRTSTSHFYRPPWRTLHLTLLAALCFALVSSVSLSGCASSGPAFSAPASRPKPPLQTSLQGVTLETDADPEVVASLLAEVSSPVTVRISLEPDQPIEDYTPTIQALSGRANIMVQLVDSATLADISVEEARLWAEEAVAAFGDQVDIHCCRID
;
A
#
# COMPACT_ATOMS: atom_id res chain seq x y z
N MET A 1 40.25 35.70 19.95
CA MET A 1 41.09 34.76 20.73
C MET A 1 41.18 35.24 22.17
N ARG A 2 40.49 34.58 23.09
CA ARG A 2 40.80 34.61 24.54
C ARG A 2 40.13 33.38 25.17
N THR A 3 40.93 32.35 25.42
CA THR A 3 40.55 31.12 26.12
C THR A 3 40.62 31.37 27.62
N SER A 4 39.53 31.10 28.35
CA SER A 4 39.49 31.13 29.81
C SER A 4 39.28 29.71 30.33
N THR A 5 40.36 29.10 30.80
CA THR A 5 40.39 27.82 31.51
C THR A 5 40.13 28.06 32.98
N SER A 6 39.03 27.54 33.51
CA SER A 6 38.80 27.41 34.96
C SER A 6 38.98 25.95 35.38
N HIS A 7 40.09 25.68 36.06
CA HIS A 7 40.32 24.46 36.82
C HIS A 7 39.38 24.44 38.03
N PHE A 8 38.49 23.46 38.10
CA PHE A 8 37.63 23.23 39.26
C PHE A 8 38.22 22.14 40.15
N TYR A 9 38.65 22.54 41.34
CA TYR A 9 39.08 21.69 42.45
C TYR A 9 37.85 20.98 43.04
N ARG A 10 37.88 19.64 43.21
CA ARG A 10 36.80 18.87 43.86
C ARG A 10 37.31 18.20 45.14
N PRO A 11 36.66 18.42 46.31
CA PRO A 11 37.07 17.84 47.59
C PRO A 11 36.65 16.36 47.74
N PRO A 12 37.36 15.55 48.56
CA PRO A 12 37.34 14.08 48.51
C PRO A 12 36.25 13.38 49.35
N TRP A 13 35.19 14.07 49.82
CA TRP A 13 34.23 13.49 50.78
C TRP A 13 32.84 13.13 50.20
N ARG A 14 32.70 13.10 48.87
CA ARG A 14 31.42 12.77 48.19
C ARG A 14 31.31 11.32 47.69
N THR A 15 32.23 10.45 48.08
CA THR A 15 32.26 9.05 47.64
C THR A 15 31.56 8.06 48.58
N LEU A 16 31.04 8.50 49.73
CA LEU A 16 30.42 7.58 50.70
C LEU A 16 28.88 7.45 50.66
N HIS A 17 28.17 8.25 49.84
CA HIS A 17 26.71 8.16 49.74
C HIS A 17 26.19 7.38 48.53
N LEU A 18 27.07 6.88 47.65
CA LEU A 18 26.66 6.23 46.40
C LEU A 18 26.54 4.70 46.45
N THR A 19 26.86 4.06 47.57
CA THR A 19 26.84 2.59 47.67
C THR A 19 25.57 2.02 48.33
N LEU A 20 24.67 2.86 48.85
CA LEU A 20 23.45 2.37 49.53
C LEU A 20 22.15 2.45 48.68
N LEU A 21 22.21 3.02 47.48
CA LEU A 21 21.06 3.06 46.54
C LEU A 21 21.06 1.91 45.51
N ALA A 22 22.15 1.15 45.41
CA ALA A 22 22.27 0.07 44.42
C ALA A 22 21.58 -1.25 44.83
N ALA A 23 21.15 -1.39 46.08
CA ALA A 23 20.48 -2.61 46.57
C ALA A 23 18.94 -2.57 46.49
N LEU A 24 18.33 -1.43 46.10
CA LEU A 24 16.87 -1.30 46.00
C LEU A 24 16.33 -1.57 44.57
N CYS A 25 17.18 -1.65 43.54
CA CYS A 25 16.72 -1.93 42.18
C CYS A 25 16.68 -3.43 41.83
N PHE A 26 17.23 -4.31 42.66
CA PHE A 26 17.32 -5.75 42.35
C PHE A 26 16.02 -6.54 42.65
N ALA A 27 14.97 -5.86 43.15
CA ALA A 27 13.67 -6.48 43.48
C ALA A 27 12.53 -6.13 42.49
N LEU A 28 12.87 -5.73 41.26
CA LEU A 28 11.90 -5.48 40.17
C LEU A 28 12.23 -6.29 38.89
N VAL A 29 12.89 -7.45 39.05
CA VAL A 29 13.14 -8.42 37.96
C VAL A 29 12.30 -9.67 38.22
N SER A 30 10.98 -9.57 38.01
CA SER A 30 10.06 -10.70 37.89
C SER A 30 8.76 -10.26 37.23
N SER A 31 8.84 -9.71 36.02
CA SER A 31 7.69 -9.57 35.12
C SER A 31 8.20 -9.52 33.69
N VAL A 32 8.84 -10.61 33.24
CA VAL A 32 8.97 -10.88 31.81
C VAL A 32 7.61 -11.39 31.35
N SER A 33 6.68 -10.47 31.09
CA SER A 33 5.56 -10.79 30.22
C SER A 33 6.11 -10.86 28.81
N LEU A 34 6.14 -12.05 28.22
CA LEU A 34 6.20 -12.21 26.76
C LEU A 34 4.92 -11.55 26.18
N SER A 35 4.94 -10.23 26.03
CA SER A 35 4.10 -9.58 25.02
C SER A 35 4.78 -9.86 23.69
N GLY A 36 4.30 -10.89 22.99
CA GLY A 36 4.62 -11.06 21.59
C GLY A 36 4.33 -9.74 20.88
N CYS A 37 5.27 -9.29 20.05
CA CYS A 37 5.01 -8.28 19.05
C CYS A 37 4.02 -8.87 18.03
N ALA A 38 2.76 -9.00 18.41
CA ALA A 38 1.67 -8.97 17.47
C ALA A 38 1.53 -7.50 17.09
N SER A 39 2.28 -7.07 16.07
CA SER A 39 1.94 -5.88 15.32
C SER A 39 0.58 -6.15 14.69
N SER A 40 -0.49 -5.86 15.42
CA SER A 40 -1.82 -5.68 14.86
C SER A 40 -1.79 -4.40 14.03
N GLY A 41 -1.09 -4.44 12.89
CA GLY A 41 -1.50 -3.60 11.78
C GLY A 41 -2.96 -3.94 11.47
N PRO A 42 -3.77 -2.99 10.97
CA PRO A 42 -5.12 -3.31 10.54
C PRO A 42 -5.03 -4.55 9.64
N ALA A 43 -5.70 -5.63 10.04
CA ALA A 43 -5.77 -6.82 9.22
C ALA A 43 -6.48 -6.38 7.94
N PHE A 44 -5.72 -6.24 6.86
CA PHE A 44 -6.26 -6.04 5.52
C PHE A 44 -7.16 -7.26 5.26
N SER A 45 -8.45 -7.06 5.51
CA SER A 45 -9.45 -8.08 5.25
C SER A 45 -9.57 -8.12 3.74
N ALA A 46 -9.03 -9.19 3.15
CA ALA A 46 -9.18 -9.39 1.72
C ALA A 46 -10.68 -9.31 1.39
N PRO A 47 -11.09 -8.44 0.44
CA PRO A 47 -12.49 -8.36 0.05
C PRO A 47 -12.98 -9.73 -0.42
N ALA A 48 -14.27 -9.98 -0.24
CA ALA A 48 -14.90 -11.23 -0.64
C ALA A 48 -14.58 -11.50 -2.11
N SER A 49 -13.95 -12.65 -2.40
CA SER A 49 -13.49 -12.95 -3.76
C SER A 49 -14.68 -13.02 -4.70
N ARG A 50 -14.77 -12.05 -5.63
CA ARG A 50 -15.71 -12.08 -6.75
C ARG A 50 -15.59 -13.42 -7.50
N PRO A 51 -16.69 -13.99 -8.02
CA PRO A 51 -16.61 -15.13 -8.92
C PRO A 51 -15.65 -14.83 -10.07
N LYS A 52 -14.53 -15.56 -10.12
CA LYS A 52 -13.52 -15.38 -11.16
C LYS A 52 -14.14 -15.75 -12.52
N PRO A 53 -13.99 -14.91 -13.55
CA PRO A 53 -14.44 -15.25 -14.89
C PRO A 53 -13.84 -16.58 -15.38
N PRO A 54 -14.57 -17.37 -16.18
CA PRO A 54 -14.05 -18.62 -16.71
C PRO A 54 -12.78 -18.38 -17.52
N LEU A 55 -11.77 -19.23 -17.30
CA LEU A 55 -10.52 -19.21 -18.06
C LEU A 55 -10.80 -19.37 -19.55
N GLN A 56 -10.35 -18.40 -20.34
CA GLN A 56 -10.51 -18.41 -21.79
C GLN A 56 -9.43 -19.26 -22.44
N THR A 57 -9.77 -20.01 -23.49
CA THR A 57 -8.82 -20.80 -24.30
C THR A 57 -7.85 -19.92 -25.10
N SER A 58 -8.22 -18.66 -25.35
CA SER A 58 -7.35 -17.62 -25.90
C SER A 58 -7.66 -16.30 -25.18
N LEU A 59 -6.62 -15.62 -24.69
CA LEU A 59 -6.76 -14.29 -24.11
C LEU A 59 -6.81 -13.25 -25.23
N GLN A 60 -7.87 -12.44 -25.24
CA GLN A 60 -7.93 -11.22 -26.03
C GLN A 60 -7.81 -10.04 -25.08
N GLY A 61 -6.74 -9.27 -25.22
CA GLY A 61 -6.40 -8.15 -24.35
C GLY A 61 -6.53 -6.83 -25.07
N VAL A 62 -7.15 -5.85 -24.41
CA VAL A 62 -7.15 -4.43 -24.82
C VAL A 62 -6.55 -3.63 -23.67
N THR A 63 -5.60 -2.74 -23.95
CA THR A 63 -5.15 -1.74 -22.98
C THR A 63 -5.89 -0.45 -23.27
N LEU A 64 -6.42 0.17 -22.22
CA LEU A 64 -6.96 1.51 -22.27
C LEU A 64 -6.03 2.45 -21.53
N GLU A 65 -5.62 3.48 -22.23
CA GLU A 65 -4.99 4.64 -21.63
C GLU A 65 -6.10 5.55 -21.04
N THR A 66 -5.73 6.32 -20.03
CA THR A 66 -6.66 7.03 -19.14
C THR A 66 -7.56 8.07 -19.84
N ASP A 67 -7.20 8.50 -21.05
CA ASP A 67 -7.93 9.45 -21.88
C ASP A 67 -8.93 8.80 -22.86
N ALA A 68 -9.06 7.46 -22.86
CA ALA A 68 -9.98 6.76 -23.74
C ALA A 68 -11.45 7.02 -23.35
N ASP A 69 -12.25 7.48 -24.32
CA ASP A 69 -13.69 7.67 -24.15
C ASP A 69 -14.39 6.32 -23.87
N PRO A 70 -15.05 6.15 -22.71
CA PRO A 70 -15.67 4.88 -22.32
C PRO A 70 -16.81 4.44 -23.25
N GLU A 71 -17.50 5.36 -23.93
CA GLU A 71 -18.55 5.02 -24.90
C GLU A 71 -17.95 4.46 -26.20
N VAL A 72 -16.81 5.02 -26.64
CA VAL A 72 -16.07 4.51 -27.80
C VAL A 72 -15.54 3.12 -27.50
N VAL A 73 -14.96 2.93 -26.32
CA VAL A 73 -14.47 1.61 -25.88
C VAL A 73 -15.60 0.60 -25.80
N ALA A 74 -16.73 0.95 -25.18
CA ALA A 74 -17.88 0.05 -25.08
C ALA A 74 -18.41 -0.35 -26.46
N SER A 75 -18.41 0.58 -27.41
CA SER A 75 -18.84 0.32 -28.79
C SER A 75 -17.88 -0.62 -29.53
N LEU A 76 -16.56 -0.44 -29.37
CA LEU A 76 -15.56 -1.36 -29.91
C LEU A 76 -15.69 -2.77 -29.33
N LEU A 77 -15.91 -2.88 -28.02
CA LEU A 77 -16.09 -4.17 -27.36
C LEU A 77 -17.37 -4.89 -27.79
N ALA A 78 -18.40 -4.16 -28.21
CA ALA A 78 -19.63 -4.75 -28.73
C ALA A 78 -19.43 -5.48 -30.08
N GLU A 79 -18.38 -5.13 -30.83
CA GLU A 79 -18.03 -5.80 -32.10
C GLU A 79 -17.22 -7.09 -31.88
N VAL A 80 -16.67 -7.29 -30.68
CA VAL A 80 -15.86 -8.48 -30.36
C VAL A 80 -16.78 -9.62 -29.90
N SER A 81 -16.76 -10.72 -30.64
CA SER A 81 -17.64 -11.89 -30.40
C SER A 81 -17.19 -12.80 -29.25
N SER A 82 -16.02 -12.53 -28.68
CA SER A 82 -15.42 -13.30 -27.59
C SER A 82 -15.19 -12.42 -26.36
N PRO A 83 -15.17 -12.98 -25.14
CA PRO A 83 -14.88 -12.18 -23.95
C PRO A 83 -13.49 -11.53 -24.07
N VAL A 84 -13.38 -10.28 -23.62
CA VAL A 84 -12.14 -9.49 -23.66
C VAL A 84 -11.71 -9.17 -22.24
N THR A 85 -10.40 -9.14 -22.01
CA THR A 85 -9.81 -8.58 -20.79
C THR A 85 -9.29 -7.18 -21.10
N VAL A 86 -9.75 -6.20 -20.35
CA VAL A 86 -9.36 -4.80 -20.49
C VAL A 86 -8.42 -4.44 -19.36
N ARG A 87 -7.21 -3.95 -19.70
CA ARG A 87 -6.26 -3.38 -18.73
C ARG A 87 -6.45 -1.87 -18.65
N ILE A 88 -6.64 -1.36 -17.44
CA ILE A 88 -6.68 0.08 -17.13
C ILE A 88 -5.51 0.38 -16.20
N SER A 89 -4.61 1.28 -16.59
CA SER A 89 -3.57 1.79 -15.69
C SER A 89 -4.14 2.96 -14.90
N LEU A 90 -3.94 2.95 -13.58
CA LEU A 90 -4.20 4.12 -12.75
C LEU A 90 -2.96 5.01 -12.72
N GLU A 91 -3.19 6.29 -12.85
CA GLU A 91 -2.19 7.33 -12.66
C GLU A 91 -2.30 7.88 -11.24
N PRO A 92 -1.22 7.82 -10.42
CA PRO A 92 -1.23 8.26 -9.02
C PRO A 92 -1.56 9.75 -8.81
N ASP A 93 -1.46 10.58 -9.86
CA ASP A 93 -1.77 12.00 -9.82
C ASP A 93 -3.23 12.33 -10.19
N GLN A 94 -4.03 11.31 -10.54
CA GLN A 94 -5.45 11.44 -10.84
C GLN A 94 -6.31 10.84 -9.72
N PRO A 95 -7.43 11.46 -9.31
CA PRO A 95 -8.37 10.88 -8.37
C PRO A 95 -8.89 9.49 -8.81
N ILE A 96 -9.04 8.55 -7.86
CA ILE A 96 -9.58 7.21 -8.16
C ILE A 96 -11.00 7.28 -8.71
N GLU A 97 -11.79 8.26 -8.29
CA GLU A 97 -13.18 8.41 -8.72
C GLU A 97 -13.30 8.67 -10.22
N ASP A 98 -12.29 9.26 -10.86
CA ASP A 98 -12.30 9.60 -12.28
C ASP A 98 -12.36 8.35 -13.17
N TYR A 99 -11.96 7.18 -12.65
CA TYR A 99 -12.02 5.90 -13.35
C TYR A 99 -13.39 5.21 -13.25
N THR A 100 -14.27 5.70 -12.37
CA THR A 100 -15.60 5.10 -12.12
C THR A 100 -16.47 4.99 -13.38
N PRO A 101 -16.61 6.04 -14.23
CA PRO A 101 -17.45 5.96 -15.42
C PRO A 101 -16.97 4.87 -16.39
N THR A 102 -15.65 4.75 -16.57
CA THR A 102 -15.03 3.75 -17.44
C THR A 102 -15.25 2.34 -16.91
N ILE A 103 -15.02 2.10 -15.61
CA ILE A 103 -15.27 0.80 -15.00
C ILE A 103 -16.74 0.40 -15.10
N GLN A 104 -17.66 1.35 -14.87
CA GLN A 104 -19.10 1.10 -15.00
C GLN A 104 -19.52 0.78 -16.44
N ALA A 105 -18.99 1.49 -17.44
CA ALA A 105 -19.29 1.25 -18.85
C ALA A 105 -18.81 -0.13 -19.33
N LEU A 106 -17.72 -0.63 -18.75
CA LEU A 106 -17.12 -1.93 -19.05
C LEU A 106 -17.73 -3.10 -18.26
N SER A 107 -18.35 -2.79 -17.11
CA SER A 107 -18.90 -3.80 -16.21
C SER A 107 -19.92 -4.69 -16.92
N GLY A 108 -19.72 -6.01 -16.80
CA GLY A 108 -20.56 -7.03 -17.43
C GLY A 108 -20.29 -7.26 -18.93
N ARG A 109 -19.42 -6.47 -19.57
CA ARG A 109 -19.02 -6.64 -20.98
C ARG A 109 -17.60 -7.17 -21.14
N ALA A 110 -16.72 -6.88 -20.19
CA ALA A 110 -15.34 -7.32 -20.18
C ALA A 110 -14.88 -7.76 -18.78
N ASN A 111 -13.81 -8.53 -18.74
CA ASN A 111 -13.02 -8.71 -17.52
C ASN A 111 -12.13 -7.48 -17.38
N ILE A 112 -12.21 -6.80 -16.24
CA ILE A 112 -11.45 -5.56 -16.03
C ILE A 112 -10.28 -5.86 -15.12
N MET A 113 -9.08 -5.53 -15.59
CA MET A 113 -7.83 -5.63 -14.86
C MET A 113 -7.31 -4.22 -14.61
N VAL A 114 -7.19 -3.82 -13.35
CA VAL A 114 -6.64 -2.52 -12.97
C VAL A 114 -5.18 -2.70 -12.57
N GLN A 115 -4.30 -1.92 -13.18
CA GLN A 115 -2.91 -1.78 -12.77
C GLN A 115 -2.78 -0.53 -11.91
N LEU A 116 -2.37 -0.71 -10.65
CA LEU A 116 -2.31 0.39 -9.68
C LEU A 116 -1.30 1.48 -10.06
N VAL A 117 -0.16 1.07 -10.61
CA VAL A 117 0.94 1.98 -10.96
C VAL A 117 1.65 1.41 -12.18
N ASP A 118 1.86 2.24 -13.20
CA ASP A 118 2.70 1.86 -14.32
C ASP A 118 4.17 1.74 -13.92
N SER A 119 4.89 0.83 -14.58
CA SER A 119 6.32 0.63 -14.38
C SER A 119 7.15 1.89 -14.57
N ALA A 120 6.71 2.82 -15.43
CA ALA A 120 7.36 4.12 -15.59
C ALA A 120 7.28 4.98 -14.31
N THR A 121 6.18 4.89 -13.57
CA THR A 121 5.87 5.73 -12.41
C THR A 121 6.30 5.08 -11.08
N LEU A 122 6.58 3.78 -11.06
CA LEU A 122 7.03 3.06 -9.86
C LEU A 122 8.29 3.65 -9.22
N ALA A 123 9.19 4.21 -10.03
CA ALA A 123 10.43 4.80 -9.53
C ALA A 123 10.20 6.10 -8.75
N ASP A 124 9.05 6.75 -8.98
CA ASP A 124 8.75 8.09 -8.50
C ASP A 124 7.83 8.08 -7.27
N ILE A 125 7.36 6.90 -6.84
CA ILE A 125 6.49 6.75 -5.67
C ILE A 125 7.15 5.93 -4.56
N SER A 126 6.84 6.27 -3.32
CA SER A 126 7.25 5.48 -2.16
C SER A 126 6.36 4.25 -1.97
N VAL A 127 6.86 3.28 -1.20
CA VAL A 127 6.10 2.08 -0.82
C VAL A 127 4.81 2.45 -0.06
N GLU A 128 4.86 3.49 0.76
CA GLU A 128 3.70 3.93 1.54
C GLU A 128 2.64 4.61 0.67
N GLU A 129 3.05 5.41 -0.31
CA GLU A 129 2.14 5.97 -1.31
C GLU A 129 1.50 4.86 -2.15
N ALA A 130 2.29 3.89 -2.61
CA ALA A 130 1.77 2.72 -3.33
C ALA A 130 0.76 1.92 -2.48
N ARG A 131 1.01 1.79 -1.17
CA ARG A 131 0.11 1.08 -0.23
C ARG A 131 -1.22 1.82 -0.08
N LEU A 132 -1.19 3.13 0.19
CA LEU A 132 -2.39 3.94 0.34
C LEU A 132 -3.21 3.94 -0.95
N TRP A 133 -2.54 4.05 -2.09
CA TRP A 133 -3.16 3.98 -3.40
C TRP A 133 -3.84 2.63 -3.68
N ALA A 134 -3.17 1.54 -3.31
CA ALA A 134 -3.76 0.20 -3.40
C ALA A 134 -5.00 0.05 -2.53
N GLU A 135 -4.98 0.59 -1.30
CA GLU A 135 -6.11 0.52 -0.37
C GLU A 135 -7.31 1.30 -0.90
N GLU A 136 -7.08 2.49 -1.46
CA GLU A 136 -8.11 3.32 -2.06
C GLU A 136 -8.72 2.64 -3.29
N ALA A 137 -7.89 2.06 -4.17
CA ALA A 137 -8.36 1.36 -5.36
C ALA A 137 -9.16 0.09 -5.01
N VAL A 138 -8.72 -0.66 -3.99
CA VAL A 138 -9.46 -1.83 -3.50
C VAL A 138 -10.80 -1.42 -2.90
N ALA A 139 -10.82 -0.34 -2.11
CA ALA A 139 -12.06 0.17 -1.53
C ALA A 139 -13.06 0.64 -2.60
N ALA A 140 -12.58 1.27 -3.67
CA ALA A 140 -13.43 1.74 -4.76
C ALA A 140 -13.92 0.62 -5.69
N PHE A 141 -13.03 -0.32 -6.07
CA PHE A 141 -13.25 -1.19 -7.22
C PHE A 141 -13.03 -2.68 -6.96
N GLY A 142 -12.63 -3.11 -5.76
CA GLY A 142 -12.23 -4.49 -5.47
C GLY A 142 -13.28 -5.57 -5.78
N ASP A 143 -14.57 -5.21 -5.77
CA ASP A 143 -15.67 -6.13 -6.11
C ASP A 143 -15.95 -6.21 -7.64
N GLN A 144 -15.34 -5.33 -8.43
CA GLN A 144 -15.65 -5.12 -9.85
C GLN A 144 -14.48 -5.42 -10.79
N VAL A 145 -13.24 -5.39 -10.29
CA VAL A 145 -12.04 -5.51 -11.12
C VAL A 145 -11.02 -6.43 -10.46
N ASP A 146 -10.16 -7.04 -11.25
CA ASP A 146 -8.95 -7.69 -10.75
C ASP A 146 -7.86 -6.61 -10.59
N ILE A 147 -7.38 -6.39 -9.36
CA ILE A 147 -6.36 -5.37 -9.07
C ILE A 147 -4.96 -6.01 -9.06
N HIS A 148 -4.05 -5.45 -9.85
CA HIS A 148 -2.67 -5.90 -9.98
C HIS A 148 -1.70 -4.77 -9.65
N CYS A 149 -0.65 -5.11 -8.92
CA CYS A 149 0.49 -4.23 -8.69
C CYS A 149 1.74 -4.82 -9.33
N CYS A 150 2.63 -3.96 -9.80
CA CYS A 150 3.98 -4.37 -10.15
C CYS A 150 4.72 -4.79 -8.87
N ARG A 151 5.53 -5.85 -8.96
CA ARG A 151 6.30 -6.33 -7.82
C ARG A 151 7.41 -5.32 -7.49
N ILE A 152 7.35 -4.71 -6.31
CA ILE A 152 8.43 -3.88 -5.75
C ILE A 152 9.36 -4.84 -5.00
N ASP A 153 10.55 -5.08 -5.55
CA ASP A 153 11.59 -5.95 -4.97
C ASP A 153 12.52 -5.18 -4.03
#